data_AF-A0A6V7QWH4-F1
#
_entry.id   AF-A0A6V7QWH4-F1
#
_cell.length_a   1.000
_cell.length_b   1.000
_cell.length_c   1.000
_cell.angle_alpha   90.00
_cell.angle_beta   90.00
_cell.angle_gamma   90.00
#
_symmetry.space_group_name_H-M   'P 1'
#
loop_
_entity.id
_entity.type
_entity.pdbx_description
1 polymer ?
#
loop_
_entity_poly.entity_id
_entity_poly.type
_entity_poly.pdbx_seq_one_letter_code
_entity_poly.pdbx_strand_id
1 'polypeptide(L)'
;MSNYKFVLAIENTRTESYVTEKLFYALEAGAVPIYFGAPNVWDFVPPNSIIDGSKFKSIEELASYVKALADDPIAYAEYHAWRRCGVVGNYGRTRAASLDTVPCRLCELVSRKGGRNARSL
;
A
#
# COMPACT_ATOMS: atom_id res chain seq x y z
N MET A 1 5.81 -9.09 -7.49
CA MET A 1 4.81 -9.41 -6.46
C MET A 1 3.44 -9.78 -7.04
N SER A 2 3.14 -9.45 -8.30
CA SER A 2 1.84 -9.68 -8.96
C SER A 2 1.38 -11.14 -9.14
N ASN A 3 2.21 -12.12 -8.77
CA ASN A 3 1.90 -13.54 -8.91
C ASN A 3 1.51 -14.20 -7.57
N TYR A 4 1.38 -13.41 -6.50
CA TYR A 4 1.07 -13.91 -5.15
C TYR A 4 -0.14 -13.16 -4.57
N LYS A 5 -1.02 -13.91 -3.91
CA LYS A 5 -2.21 -13.35 -3.23
C LYS A 5 -1.83 -12.46 -2.04
N PHE A 6 -0.74 -12.80 -1.35
CA PHE A 6 -0.28 -12.15 -0.12
C PHE A 6 1.18 -11.77 -0.20
N VAL A 7 1.56 -10.74 0.56
CA VAL A 7 2.93 -10.29 0.76
C VAL A 7 3.17 -10.05 2.24
N LEU A 8 4.29 -10.52 2.78
CA LEU A 8 4.76 -10.10 4.11
C LEU A 8 5.33 -8.69 4.02
N ALA A 9 4.67 -7.72 4.65
CA ALA A 9 5.08 -6.33 4.73
C ALA A 9 5.48 -6.00 6.17
N ILE A 10 6.67 -6.45 6.57
CA ILE A 10 7.19 -6.30 7.93
C ILE A 10 8.17 -5.13 7.96
N GLU A 11 7.90 -4.17 8.83
CA GLU A 11 8.82 -3.06 9.10
C GLU A 11 9.93 -3.50 10.04
N ASN A 12 11.11 -2.87 9.89
CA ASN A 12 12.27 -3.17 10.72
C ASN A 12 12.02 -2.86 12.21
N THR A 13 11.12 -1.93 12.51
CA THR A 13 10.75 -1.52 13.87
C THR A 13 9.26 -1.21 13.95
N ARG A 14 8.67 -1.42 15.14
CA ARG A 14 7.30 -1.02 15.46
C ARG A 14 7.30 0.39 16.04
N THR A 15 7.17 1.39 15.17
CA THR A 15 7.23 2.80 15.55
C THR A 15 6.06 3.56 14.92
N GLU A 16 5.46 4.49 15.66
CA GLU A 16 4.37 5.34 15.16
C GLU A 16 4.76 6.04 13.86
N SER A 17 3.87 6.01 12.88
CA SER A 17 4.04 6.59 11.55
C SER A 17 5.23 6.05 10.73
N TYR A 18 5.93 5.01 11.20
CA TYR A 18 6.99 4.34 10.45
C TYR A 18 6.38 3.32 9.48
N VAL A 19 5.91 3.82 8.33
CA VAL A 19 5.32 3.06 7.23
C VAL A 19 6.15 3.29 5.97
N THR A 20 6.67 2.22 5.38
CA THR A 20 7.61 2.31 4.26
C THR A 20 7.05 1.71 2.96
N GLU A 21 7.86 1.69 1.92
CA GLU A 21 7.53 1.16 0.59
C GLU A 21 7.04 -0.28 0.61
N LYS A 22 7.44 -1.08 1.61
CA LYS A 22 7.06 -2.50 1.75
C LYS A 22 5.55 -2.68 1.73
N LEU A 23 4.83 -1.83 2.46
CA LEU A 23 3.38 -1.86 2.53
C LEU A 23 2.74 -1.38 1.23
N PHE A 24 3.22 -0.26 0.71
CA PHE A 24 2.63 0.38 -0.47
C PHE A 24 2.86 -0.44 -1.74
N TYR A 25 4.04 -1.00 -1.95
CA TYR A 25 4.34 -1.86 -3.11
C TYR A 25 3.50 -3.14 -3.10
N ALA A 26 3.20 -3.71 -1.93
CA ALA A 26 2.28 -4.84 -1.83
C ALA A 26 0.86 -4.46 -2.33
N LEU A 27 0.34 -3.33 -1.85
CA LEU A 27 -0.96 -2.80 -2.29
C LEU A 27 -0.95 -2.46 -3.79
N GLU A 28 0.12 -1.87 -4.31
CA GLU A 28 0.20 -1.54 -5.74
C GLU A 28 0.30 -2.76 -6.63
N ALA A 29 1.00 -3.80 -6.20
CA ALA A 29 1.15 -5.06 -6.92
C ALA A 29 -0.13 -5.92 -6.97
N GLY A 30 -1.20 -5.50 -6.29
CA GLY A 30 -2.46 -6.24 -6.24
C GLY A 30 -2.52 -7.32 -5.16
N ALA A 31 -1.49 -7.46 -4.34
CA ALA A 31 -1.48 -8.41 -3.22
C ALA A 31 -2.13 -7.81 -1.97
N VAL A 32 -2.57 -8.68 -1.06
CA VAL A 32 -3.01 -8.30 0.29
C VAL A 32 -1.80 -8.32 1.23
N PRO A 33 -1.39 -7.19 1.82
CA PRO A 33 -0.25 -7.14 2.73
C PRO A 33 -0.61 -7.78 4.07
N ILE A 34 0.28 -8.63 4.58
CA ILE A 34 0.32 -9.08 5.98
C ILE A 34 1.32 -8.17 6.68
N TYR A 35 0.81 -7.22 7.47
CA TYR A 35 1.58 -6.09 7.96
C TYR A 35 1.97 -6.25 9.43
N PHE A 36 3.22 -5.89 9.73
CA PHE A 36 3.73 -5.70 11.08
C PHE A 36 4.58 -4.43 11.10
N GLY A 37 4.17 -3.41 11.86
CA GLY A 37 4.88 -2.14 11.88
C GLY A 37 4.13 -1.08 12.69
N ALA A 38 3.93 0.10 12.13
CA ALA A 38 3.33 1.25 12.79
C ALA A 38 1.96 0.91 13.44
N PRO A 39 1.75 1.22 14.74
CA PRO A 39 0.47 1.01 15.41
C PRO A 39 -0.70 1.79 14.79
N ASN A 40 -0.40 2.92 14.13
CA ASN A 40 -1.36 3.79 13.46
C ASN A 40 -1.35 3.62 11.93
N VAL A 41 -1.02 2.42 11.43
CA VAL A 41 -0.96 2.13 9.98
C VAL A 41 -2.25 2.51 9.21
N TRP A 42 -3.40 2.43 9.86
CA TRP A 42 -4.70 2.76 9.28
C TRP A 42 -4.86 4.24 8.89
N ASP A 43 -3.99 5.13 9.40
CA ASP A 43 -3.92 6.51 8.93
C ASP A 43 -3.37 6.60 7.50
N PHE A 44 -2.67 5.57 7.00
CA PHE A 44 -1.92 5.61 5.75
C PHE A 44 -2.48 4.71 4.65
N VAL A 45 -3.34 3.76 4.99
CA VAL A 45 -3.90 2.77 4.05
C VAL A 45 -5.41 2.91 3.89
N PRO A 46 -5.98 2.42 2.78
CA PRO A 46 -7.43 2.33 2.64
C PRO A 46 -8.06 1.41 3.71
N PRO A 47 -9.35 1.59 4.03
CA PRO A 47 -10.03 0.70 4.96
C PRO A 47 -10.03 -0.74 4.44
N ASN A 48 -9.89 -1.71 5.35
CA ASN A 48 -9.91 -3.13 5.05
C ASN A 48 -8.93 -3.57 3.93
N SER A 49 -7.78 -2.90 3.77
CA SER A 49 -6.84 -3.22 2.68
C SER A 49 -5.65 -4.08 3.11
N ILE A 50 -5.50 -4.37 4.40
CA ILE A 50 -4.34 -5.08 4.97
C ILE A 50 -4.78 -6.09 6.02
N ILE A 51 -3.97 -7.13 6.22
CA ILE A 51 -4.05 -8.01 7.37
C ILE A 51 -3.08 -7.47 8.43
N ASP A 52 -3.60 -6.85 9.48
CA ASP A 52 -2.79 -6.39 10.62
C ASP A 52 -2.41 -7.58 11.50
N GLY A 53 -1.19 -8.09 11.32
CA GLY A 53 -0.68 -9.26 12.03
C GLY A 53 -0.60 -9.08 13.54
N SER A 54 -0.60 -7.83 14.04
CA SER A 54 -0.57 -7.53 15.48
C SER A 54 -1.91 -7.76 16.19
N LYS A 55 -2.99 -8.00 15.44
CA LYS A 55 -4.34 -8.27 15.99
C LYS A 55 -4.58 -9.74 16.31
N PHE A 56 -3.70 -10.63 15.90
CA PHE A 56 -3.79 -12.07 16.17
C PHE A 56 -3.10 -12.40 17.49
N LYS A 57 -3.64 -13.38 18.22
CA LYS A 57 -3.09 -13.86 19.50
C LYS A 57 -1.78 -14.62 19.33
N SER A 58 -1.59 -15.26 18.18
CA SER A 58 -0.36 -15.97 17.85
C SER A 58 -0.10 -16.03 16.33
N ILE A 59 1.12 -16.41 15.95
CA ILE A 59 1.50 -16.58 14.54
C ILE A 59 0.76 -17.77 13.92
N GLU A 60 0.45 -18.81 14.68
CA GLU A 60 -0.33 -19.97 14.24
C GLU A 60 -1.78 -19.59 13.90
N GLU A 61 -2.39 -18.70 14.70
CA GLU A 61 -3.71 -18.15 14.42
C GLU A 61 -3.70 -17.32 13.14
N LEU A 62 -2.71 -16.43 12.98
CA LEU A 62 -2.52 -15.66 11.75
C LEU A 62 -2.31 -16.57 10.53
N ALA A 63 -1.48 -17.59 10.64
CA ALA A 63 -1.21 -18.53 9.55
C ALA A 63 -2.47 -19.31 9.15
N SER A 64 -3.28 -19.70 10.13
CA SER A 64 -4.56 -20.38 9.92
C SER A 64 -5.57 -19.47 9.22
N TYR A 65 -5.64 -18.20 9.66
CA TYR A 65 -6.47 -17.18 9.02
C TYR A 65 -6.08 -16.93 7.56
N VAL A 66 -4.78 -16.74 7.29
CA VAL A 66 -4.28 -16.50 5.92
C VAL A 66 -4.57 -17.68 5.00
N LYS A 67 -4.43 -18.92 5.49
CA LYS A 67 -4.79 -20.13 4.72
C LYS A 67 -6.28 -20.16 4.39
N ALA A 68 -7.14 -19.96 5.39
CA ALA A 68 -8.59 -19.93 5.18
C ALA A 68 -8.99 -18.84 4.18
N LEU A 69 -8.41 -17.64 4.31
CA LEU A 69 -8.65 -16.53 3.39
C LEU A 69 -8.13 -16.82 1.96
N ALA A 70 -7.03 -17.57 1.82
CA ALA A 70 -6.52 -17.97 0.52
C ALA A 70 -7.49 -18.87 -0.24
N ASP A 71 -8.29 -19.66 0.47
CA ASP A 71 -9.25 -20.62 -0.07
C ASP A 71 -10.68 -20.05 -0.21
N ASP A 72 -10.92 -18.81 0.24
CA ASP A 72 -12.18 -18.09 0.09
C ASP A 72 -12.04 -16.89 -0.88
N PRO A 73 -12.42 -17.04 -2.16
CA PRO A 73 -12.32 -15.97 -3.15
C PRO A 73 -13.17 -14.74 -2.82
N ILE A 74 -14.30 -14.93 -2.13
CA ILE A 74 -15.22 -13.83 -1.81
C ILE A 74 -14.61 -12.99 -0.68
N ALA A 75 -14.21 -13.63 0.43
CA ALA A 75 -13.56 -12.95 1.52
C ALA A 75 -12.25 -12.28 1.09
N TYR A 76 -11.47 -12.94 0.22
CA TYR A 76 -10.27 -12.34 -0.37
C TYR A 76 -10.58 -11.09 -1.20
N ALA A 77 -11.63 -11.12 -2.03
CA ALA A 77 -12.01 -9.99 -2.87
C ALA A 77 -12.42 -8.74 -2.06
N GLU A 78 -12.92 -8.91 -0.83
CA GLU A 78 -13.26 -7.80 0.05
C GLU A 78 -12.05 -6.94 0.46
N TYR A 79 -10.84 -7.52 0.49
CA TYR A 79 -9.59 -6.76 0.67
C TYR A 79 -9.25 -5.82 -0.49
N HIS A 80 -9.98 -5.93 -1.60
CA HIS A 80 -9.83 -5.09 -2.78
C HIS A 80 -11.04 -4.18 -3.02
N ALA A 81 -12.07 -4.24 -2.17
CA ALA A 81 -13.29 -3.44 -2.33
C ALA A 81 -13.00 -1.93 -2.36
N TRP A 82 -12.01 -1.46 -1.57
CA TRP A 82 -11.57 -0.07 -1.53
C TRP A 82 -11.14 0.48 -2.90
N ARG A 83 -10.71 -0.38 -3.84
CA ARG A 83 -10.29 0.03 -5.18
C ARG A 83 -11.45 0.55 -6.03
N ARG A 84 -12.69 0.15 -5.73
CA ARG A 84 -13.89 0.57 -6.49
C ARG A 84 -14.18 2.07 -6.37
N CYS A 85 -13.76 2.68 -5.26
CA CYS A 85 -13.98 4.11 -4.98
C CYS A 85 -12.82 5.01 -5.45
N GLY A 86 -11.82 4.45 -6.15
CA GLY A 86 -10.60 5.17 -6.52
C GLY A 86 -9.58 5.30 -5.38
N VAL A 87 -8.40 5.83 -5.70
CA VAL A 87 -7.31 6.03 -4.74
C VAL A 87 -7.59 7.30 -3.91
N VAL A 88 -8.29 7.16 -2.79
CA VAL A 88 -8.74 8.28 -1.94
C VAL A 88 -7.97 8.38 -0.62
N GLY A 89 -8.13 9.51 0.07
CA GLY A 89 -7.61 9.72 1.43
C GLY A 89 -6.09 9.86 1.50
N ASN A 90 -5.53 9.51 2.67
CA ASN A 90 -4.09 9.59 2.92
C ASN A 90 -3.30 8.66 1.99
N TYR A 91 -3.82 7.47 1.68
CA TYR A 91 -3.17 6.56 0.72
C TYR A 91 -2.95 7.23 -0.65
N GLY A 92 -3.98 7.91 -1.19
CA GLY A 92 -3.85 8.64 -2.45
C GLY A 92 -2.86 9.80 -2.38
N ARG A 93 -2.86 10.56 -1.29
CA ARG A 93 -1.90 11.66 -1.07
C ARG A 93 -0.46 11.15 -0.98
N THR A 94 -0.22 10.11 -0.18
CA THR A 94 1.10 9.51 0.01
C THR A 94 1.62 8.91 -1.29
N ARG A 95 0.75 8.20 -2.05
CA ARG A 95 1.09 7.69 -3.38
C ARG A 95 1.46 8.82 -4.34
N ALA A 96 0.66 9.88 -4.41
CA ALA A 96 0.94 11.03 -5.27
C ALA A 96 2.24 11.76 -4.91
N ALA A 97 2.71 11.64 -3.67
CA ALA A 97 3.96 12.22 -3.20
C ALA A 97 5.15 11.23 -3.20
N SER A 98 4.95 9.97 -3.59
CA SER A 98 5.97 8.91 -3.53
C SER A 98 7.14 9.17 -4.49
N LEU A 99 8.25 8.46 -4.27
CA LEU A 99 9.40 8.48 -5.17
C LEU A 99 9.05 8.00 -6.59
N ASP A 100 8.13 7.04 -6.72
CA ASP A 100 7.71 6.48 -8.02
C ASP A 100 7.00 7.51 -8.90
N THR A 101 6.32 8.49 -8.29
CA THR A 101 5.63 9.55 -9.01
C THR A 101 6.52 10.78 -9.25
N VAL A 102 7.74 10.83 -8.70
CA VAL A 102 8.66 11.96 -8.89
C VAL A 102 8.92 12.26 -10.37
N PRO A 103 9.23 11.28 -11.24
CA PRO A 103 9.46 11.56 -12.66
C PRO A 103 8.25 12.19 -13.34
N CYS A 104 7.03 11.72 -13.01
CA CYS A 104 5.79 12.25 -13.57
C CYS A 104 5.52 13.68 -13.09
N ARG A 105 5.65 13.93 -11.78
CA ARG A 105 5.47 15.27 -11.20
C ARG A 105 6.50 16.28 -11.73
N LEU A 106 7.75 15.85 -11.89
CA LEU A 106 8.80 16.66 -12.49
C LEU A 106 8.49 16.96 -13.96
N CYS A 107 8.08 15.95 -14.73
CA CYS A 107 7.70 16.12 -16.13
C CYS A 107 6.54 17.11 -16.27
N GLU A 108 5.52 17.00 -15.42
CA GLU A 108 4.41 17.95 -15.38
C GLU A 108 4.88 19.39 -15.09
N LEU A 109 5.75 19.57 -14.09
CA LEU A 109 6.31 20.87 -13.74
C LEU A 109 7.14 21.47 -14.89
N VAL A 110 7.98 20.65 -15.55
CA VAL A 110 8.78 21.07 -16.71
C VAL A 110 7.88 21.41 -17.89
N SER A 111 6.85 20.60 -18.16
CA SER A 111 5.88 20.84 -19.22
C SER A 111 5.15 22.17 -19.03
N ARG A 112 4.73 22.50 -17.80
CA ARG A 112 4.10 23.79 -17.45
C ARG A 112 5.03 24.99 -17.66
N LYS A 113 6.35 24.78 -17.68
CA LYS A 113 7.36 25.82 -17.95
C LYS A 113 7.77 25.93 -19.42
N GLY A 114 7.06 25.28 -20.34
CA GLY A 114 7.36 25.28 -21.78
C GLY A 114 8.11 24.05 -22.27
N GLY A 115 8.31 23.05 -21.40
CA GLY A 115 8.91 21.77 -21.77
C GLY A 115 10.29 21.94 -22.37
N ARG A 116 10.52 21.30 -23.52
CA ARG A 116 11.79 21.41 -24.29
C ARG A 116 11.98 22.79 -24.94
N ASN A 117 10.93 23.60 -25.01
CA ASN A 117 10.94 24.94 -25.62
C ASN A 117 11.03 26.06 -24.58
N ALA A 118 11.22 25.71 -23.30
CA ALA A 118 11.42 26.69 -22.25
C ALA A 118 12.66 27.53 -22.56
N ARG A 119 12.51 28.86 -22.63
CA ARG A 119 13.67 29.75 -22.76
C ARG A 119 14.54 29.59 -21.51
N SER A 120 15.80 29.22 -21.70
CA SER A 120 16.81 29.29 -20.64
C SER A 120 16.91 30.75 -20.18
N LEU A 121 16.70 30.97 -18.87
CA LEU A 121 16.97 32.24 -18.20
C LEU A 121 18.46 32.58 -18.28
#